data_AF-A0A1X1FFM2-F1
#
_entry.id   AF-A0A1X1FFM2-F1
#
_cell.length_a   1.000
_cell.length_b   1.000
_cell.length_c   1.000
_cell.angle_alpha   90.00
_cell.angle_beta   90.00
_cell.angle_gamma   90.00
#
_symmetry.space_group_name_H-M   'P 1'
#
loop_
_entity.id
_entity.type
_entity.pdbx_description
1 polymer ?
#
loop_
_entity_poly.entity_id
_entity_poly.type
_entity_poly.pdbx_seq_one_letter_code
_entity_poly.pdbx_strand_id
1 'polypeptide(L)'
;MIVITLTKVPQSLRGDLTKWYQEVQTGVYVGNVSARIRDLLWERVISGIGNGEATMVYNTNNELGYQIKTTRKQYRVVDFDGIPLMMRLETSPTPVKHGFSNAAKFHKAKVMAHKSLQKSHEHPTTPFVALDLETTGLDVAKDKIISFGAVKQARTGNYTDFYQLVKVDSDIPEKITKLTGITIDQVRTDGVELENALDSLKDFIGDLPIVGYNLRFDQAFLSAGFRKIQQTDLENRMIDLMPIVKKADQFLDNYRLGTVLEKYGVDNAAPHNSLSDAKATLGLANKLMKNGHLEI
;
A
#
# COMPACT_ATOMS: atom_id res chain seq x y z
N MET A 1 13.84 -32.18 -17.69
CA MET A 1 14.42 -30.90 -17.27
C MET A 1 14.02 -30.60 -15.84
N ILE A 2 14.90 -30.00 -15.06
CA ILE A 2 14.66 -29.61 -13.66
C ILE A 2 15.11 -28.17 -13.51
N VAL A 3 14.28 -27.37 -12.85
CA VAL A 3 14.58 -25.98 -12.49
C VAL A 3 14.44 -25.83 -10.98
N ILE A 4 15.42 -25.23 -10.31
CA ILE A 4 15.39 -24.93 -8.88
C ILE A 4 15.61 -23.45 -8.68
N THR A 5 14.72 -22.80 -7.92
CA THR A 5 14.86 -21.42 -7.48
C THR A 5 15.17 -21.38 -5.99
N LEU A 6 16.15 -20.58 -5.57
CA LEU A 6 16.61 -20.43 -4.19
C LEU A 6 16.62 -18.96 -3.75
N THR A 7 16.13 -18.70 -2.56
CA THR A 7 16.07 -17.35 -1.96
C THR A 7 16.63 -17.39 -0.54
N LYS A 8 17.52 -16.43 -0.19
CA LYS A 8 18.12 -16.31 1.17
C LYS A 8 18.81 -17.59 1.69
N VAL A 9 19.35 -18.43 0.81
CA VAL A 9 20.08 -19.65 1.17
C VAL A 9 21.59 -19.41 1.36
N PRO A 10 22.29 -20.23 2.19
CA PRO A 10 23.74 -20.15 2.36
C PRO A 10 24.53 -20.34 1.05
N GLN A 11 25.69 -19.68 0.93
CA GLN A 11 26.56 -19.80 -0.25
C GLN A 11 27.10 -21.23 -0.43
N SER A 12 27.27 -21.98 0.66
CA SER A 12 27.67 -23.39 0.63
C SER A 12 26.66 -24.25 -0.14
N LEU A 13 25.36 -24.06 0.07
CA LEU A 13 24.32 -24.80 -0.66
C LEU A 13 24.31 -24.41 -2.14
N ARG A 14 24.49 -23.12 -2.45
CA ARG A 14 24.58 -22.65 -3.85
C ARG A 14 25.73 -23.31 -4.61
N GLY A 15 26.94 -23.24 -4.05
CA GLY A 15 28.13 -23.86 -4.66
C GLY A 15 28.10 -25.39 -4.66
N ASP A 16 27.26 -26.01 -3.82
CA ASP A 16 27.08 -27.45 -3.84
C ASP A 16 26.14 -27.89 -4.98
N LEU A 17 25.08 -27.14 -5.26
CA LEU A 17 24.16 -27.42 -6.36
C LEU A 17 24.79 -27.26 -7.74
N THR A 18 25.83 -26.41 -7.88
CA THR A 18 26.54 -26.24 -9.16
C THR A 18 27.26 -27.50 -9.66
N LYS A 19 27.39 -28.53 -8.82
CA LYS A 19 27.94 -29.84 -9.21
C LYS A 19 26.99 -30.63 -10.12
N TRP A 20 25.69 -30.33 -10.10
CA TRP A 20 24.66 -31.06 -10.86
C TRP A 20 23.80 -30.15 -11.73
N TYR A 21 23.69 -28.87 -11.38
CA TYR A 21 22.88 -27.89 -12.08
C TYR A 21 23.73 -26.70 -12.54
N GLN A 22 23.34 -26.07 -13.63
CA GLN A 22 23.91 -24.81 -14.11
C GLN A 22 23.13 -23.64 -13.52
N GLU A 23 23.81 -22.70 -12.88
CA GLU A 23 23.19 -21.43 -12.46
C GLU A 23 23.06 -20.51 -13.68
N VAL A 24 21.83 -20.31 -14.16
CA VAL A 24 21.55 -19.49 -15.35
C VAL A 24 21.25 -18.03 -14.98
N GLN A 25 20.82 -17.81 -13.74
CA GLN A 25 20.60 -16.52 -13.10
C GLN A 25 20.80 -16.69 -11.60
N THR A 26 21.10 -15.61 -10.86
CA THR A 26 21.29 -15.68 -9.41
C THR A 26 20.14 -16.40 -8.71
N GLY A 27 20.46 -17.54 -8.09
CA GLY A 27 19.49 -18.39 -7.38
C GLY A 27 18.59 -19.24 -8.28
N VAL A 28 18.80 -19.27 -9.61
CA VAL A 28 18.06 -20.10 -10.57
C VAL A 28 18.99 -21.13 -11.20
N TYR A 29 18.73 -22.41 -10.91
CA TYR A 29 19.53 -23.55 -11.31
C TYR A 29 18.75 -24.42 -12.28
N VAL A 30 19.35 -24.77 -13.42
CA VAL A 30 18.74 -25.61 -14.45
C VAL A 30 19.61 -26.84 -14.68
N GLY A 31 18.99 -28.00 -14.85
CA GLY A 31 19.73 -29.20 -15.26
C GLY A 31 18.83 -30.38 -15.57
N ASN A 32 19.47 -31.52 -15.78
CA ASN A 32 18.78 -32.72 -16.21
C ASN A 32 19.42 -33.94 -15.55
N VAL A 33 18.79 -34.44 -14.48
CA VAL A 33 19.23 -35.62 -13.73
C VAL A 33 18.09 -36.61 -13.59
N SER A 34 18.40 -37.87 -13.26
CA SER A 34 17.38 -38.90 -13.06
C SER A 34 16.49 -38.59 -11.84
N ALA A 35 15.29 -39.17 -11.79
CA ALA A 35 14.33 -38.97 -10.70
C ALA A 35 14.94 -39.28 -9.32
N ARG A 36 15.76 -40.34 -9.22
CA ARG A 36 16.46 -40.72 -7.99
C ARG A 36 17.45 -39.64 -7.54
N ILE A 37 18.24 -39.09 -8.47
CA ILE A 37 19.22 -38.05 -8.16
C ILE A 37 18.51 -36.74 -7.81
N ARG A 38 17.45 -36.38 -8.54
CA ARG A 38 16.58 -35.24 -8.22
C ARG A 38 16.09 -35.30 -6.77
N ASP A 39 15.56 -36.44 -6.34
CA ASP A 39 14.99 -36.57 -5.00
C ASP A 39 16.06 -36.50 -3.90
N LEU A 40 17.24 -37.09 -4.11
CA LEU A 40 18.37 -36.93 -3.20
C LEU A 40 18.88 -35.49 -3.13
N LEU A 41 18.92 -34.80 -4.27
CA LEU A 41 19.28 -33.38 -4.32
C LEU A 41 18.24 -32.51 -3.61
N TRP A 42 16.95 -32.87 -3.69
CA TRP A 42 15.90 -32.17 -2.95
C TRP A 42 16.06 -32.31 -1.43
N GLU A 43 16.34 -33.51 -0.91
CA GLU A 43 16.64 -33.70 0.52
C GLU A 43 17.88 -32.90 0.97
N ARG A 44 18.88 -32.82 0.10
CA ARG A 44 20.07 -32.00 0.32
C ARG A 44 19.77 -30.50 0.34
N VAL A 45 18.87 -30.05 -0.52
CA VAL A 45 18.34 -28.68 -0.46
C VAL A 45 17.64 -28.45 0.86
N ILE A 46 16.71 -29.32 1.27
CA ILE A 46 15.97 -29.18 2.55
C ILE A 46 16.93 -29.08 3.74
N SER A 47 17.93 -29.97 3.82
CA SER A 47 18.90 -29.99 4.92
C SER A 47 19.84 -28.78 4.92
N GLY A 48 20.19 -28.23 3.76
CA GLY A 48 21.11 -27.10 3.61
C GLY A 48 20.47 -25.71 3.55
N ILE A 49 19.13 -25.62 3.55
CA ILE A 49 18.42 -24.37 3.21
C ILE A 49 18.51 -23.29 4.29
N GLY A 50 18.69 -23.69 5.56
CA GLY A 50 18.66 -22.78 6.71
C GLY A 50 17.32 -22.03 6.81
N ASN A 51 17.38 -20.70 6.82
CA ASN A 51 16.21 -19.82 6.85
C ASN A 51 15.75 -19.37 5.45
N GLY A 52 16.31 -19.96 4.39
CA GLY A 52 15.96 -19.65 3.02
C GLY A 52 14.71 -20.39 2.51
N GLU A 53 14.40 -20.16 1.24
CA GLU A 53 13.29 -20.80 0.53
C GLU A 53 13.77 -21.41 -0.78
N ALA A 54 13.16 -22.52 -1.17
CA ALA A 54 13.48 -23.26 -2.37
C ALA A 54 12.20 -23.76 -3.05
N THR A 55 12.18 -23.72 -4.37
CA THR A 55 11.14 -24.33 -5.18
C THR A 55 11.80 -25.07 -6.33
N MET A 56 11.41 -26.32 -6.53
CA MET A 56 11.91 -27.18 -7.61
C MET A 56 10.74 -27.54 -8.52
N VAL A 57 10.93 -27.36 -9.83
CA VAL A 57 10.03 -27.79 -10.88
C VAL A 57 10.72 -28.88 -11.70
N TYR A 58 10.03 -29.98 -11.96
CA TYR A 58 10.58 -31.11 -12.72
C TYR A 58 9.52 -31.76 -13.59
N ASN A 59 9.93 -32.32 -14.73
CA ASN A 59 9.01 -33.02 -15.63
C ASN A 59 8.34 -34.22 -14.94
N THR A 60 7.03 -34.37 -15.16
CA THR A 60 6.23 -35.54 -14.75
C THR A 60 5.18 -35.83 -15.83
N ASN A 61 4.53 -36.99 -15.75
CA ASN A 61 3.45 -37.36 -16.68
C ASN A 61 2.08 -36.96 -16.11
N ASN A 62 1.75 -35.66 -16.19
CA ASN A 62 0.45 -35.08 -15.85
C ASN A 62 0.04 -34.04 -16.91
N GLU A 63 -1.12 -33.42 -16.77
CA GLU A 63 -1.68 -32.50 -17.78
C GLU A 63 -0.75 -31.32 -18.12
N LEU A 64 -0.02 -30.79 -17.14
CA LEU A 64 0.92 -29.70 -17.35
C LEU A 64 2.35 -30.15 -17.71
N GLY A 65 2.62 -31.46 -17.67
CA GLY A 65 3.95 -32.03 -17.96
C GLY A 65 5.01 -31.75 -16.90
N TYR A 66 4.66 -31.20 -15.73
CA TYR A 66 5.59 -30.90 -14.65
C TYR A 66 4.96 -31.01 -13.26
N GLN A 67 5.80 -31.12 -12.25
CA GLN A 67 5.41 -31.10 -10.83
C GLN A 67 6.32 -30.17 -10.03
N ILE A 68 5.81 -29.73 -8.88
CA ILE A 68 6.44 -28.73 -8.02
C ILE A 68 6.76 -29.34 -6.66
N LYS A 69 7.93 -29.02 -6.11
CA LYS A 69 8.28 -29.18 -4.70
C LYS A 69 8.66 -27.82 -4.13
N THR A 70 8.25 -27.52 -2.90
CA THR A 70 8.53 -26.22 -2.27
C THR A 70 8.80 -26.36 -0.79
N THR A 71 9.72 -25.53 -0.27
CA THR A 71 9.95 -25.36 1.17
C THR A 71 9.30 -24.09 1.74
N ARG A 72 8.62 -23.31 0.89
CA ARG A 72 7.99 -22.04 1.26
C ARG A 72 6.88 -22.31 2.26
N LYS A 73 7.02 -21.83 3.50
CA LYS A 73 6.06 -22.08 4.59
C LYS A 73 4.67 -21.49 4.34
N GLN A 74 4.58 -20.45 3.52
CA GLN A 74 3.32 -19.78 3.17
C GLN A 74 2.56 -20.47 2.04
N TYR A 75 3.15 -21.47 1.40
CA TYR A 75 2.56 -22.12 0.23
C TYR A 75 2.57 -23.62 0.38
N ARG A 76 1.56 -24.27 -0.18
CA ARG A 76 1.48 -25.71 -0.30
C ARG A 76 1.17 -26.08 -1.75
N VAL A 77 1.87 -27.08 -2.27
CA VAL A 77 1.50 -27.68 -3.57
C VAL A 77 0.29 -28.59 -3.33
N VAL A 78 -0.80 -28.32 -4.04
CA VAL A 78 -2.05 -29.08 -4.00
C VAL A 78 -2.31 -29.61 -5.39
N ASP A 79 -2.66 -30.89 -5.50
CA ASP A 79 -3.11 -31.48 -6.75
C ASP A 79 -4.60 -31.21 -6.93
N PHE A 80 -4.99 -30.64 -8.07
CA PHE A 80 -6.37 -30.47 -8.48
C PHE A 80 -6.54 -31.07 -9.87
N ASP A 81 -7.12 -32.26 -9.93
CA ASP A 81 -7.37 -32.99 -11.18
C ASP A 81 -6.08 -33.24 -12.01
N GLY A 82 -4.97 -33.60 -11.34
CA GLY A 82 -3.68 -33.82 -11.99
C GLY A 82 -2.90 -32.53 -12.29
N ILE A 83 -3.46 -31.36 -11.99
CA ILE A 83 -2.78 -30.06 -12.10
C ILE A 83 -2.15 -29.68 -10.75
N PRO A 84 -0.82 -29.49 -10.68
CA PRO A 84 -0.17 -29.02 -9.46
C PRO A 84 -0.36 -27.51 -9.28
N LEU A 85 -1.16 -27.11 -8.29
CA LEU A 85 -1.43 -25.73 -7.92
C LEU A 85 -0.63 -25.29 -6.69
N MET A 86 -0.22 -24.02 -6.65
CA MET A 86 0.40 -23.39 -5.49
C MET A 86 -0.65 -22.68 -4.65
N MET A 87 -1.13 -23.32 -3.59
CA MET A 87 -2.10 -22.76 -2.66
C MET A 87 -1.40 -21.94 -1.58
N ARG A 88 -1.86 -20.70 -1.35
CA ARG A 88 -1.40 -19.87 -0.22
C ARG A 88 -2.09 -20.35 1.06
N LEU A 89 -1.30 -20.65 2.09
CA LEU A 89 -1.82 -21.02 3.40
C LEU A 89 -2.21 -19.74 4.16
N GLU A 90 -3.49 -19.62 4.54
CA GLU A 90 -3.90 -18.59 5.48
C GLU A 90 -3.32 -18.90 6.86
N THR A 91 -2.38 -18.08 7.32
CA THR A 91 -2.02 -18.04 8.73
C THR A 91 -2.85 -16.94 9.39
N SER A 92 -3.83 -17.33 10.20
CA SER A 92 -4.40 -16.42 11.19
C SER A 92 -3.26 -15.88 12.07
N PRO A 93 -3.18 -14.56 12.31
CA PRO A 93 -2.09 -13.98 13.08
C PRO A 93 -2.16 -14.54 14.50
N THR A 94 -1.14 -15.30 14.90
CA THR A 94 -0.98 -15.67 16.31
C THR A 94 -0.67 -14.39 17.09
N PRO A 95 -1.46 -14.04 18.12
CA PRO A 95 -1.17 -12.86 18.93
C PRO A 95 0.15 -13.07 19.66
N VAL A 96 1.13 -12.21 19.37
CA VAL A 96 2.42 -12.20 20.06
C VAL A 96 2.19 -11.77 21.51
N LYS A 97 2.28 -12.69 22.47
CA LYS A 97 2.39 -12.35 23.89
C LYS A 97 3.76 -11.70 24.12
N HIS A 98 3.79 -10.38 24.27
CA HIS A 98 4.99 -9.69 24.73
C HIS A 98 5.25 -10.00 26.21
N GLY A 99 6.31 -10.77 26.47
CA GLY A 99 6.86 -10.94 27.81
C GLY A 99 7.51 -9.64 28.31
N PHE A 100 7.29 -9.33 29.59
CA PHE A 100 7.91 -8.21 30.28
C PHE A 100 9.42 -8.44 30.38
N SER A 101 10.20 -7.62 29.69
CA SER A 101 11.63 -7.49 29.93
C SER A 101 12.03 -6.03 29.71
N ASN A 102 12.58 -5.41 30.75
CA ASN A 102 12.98 -4.00 30.75
C ASN A 102 14.04 -3.68 29.68
N ALA A 103 14.73 -4.68 29.13
CA ALA A 103 15.66 -4.54 28.01
C ALA A 103 15.00 -3.94 26.75
N ALA A 104 13.73 -4.29 26.46
CA ALA A 104 13.00 -3.72 25.34
C ALA A 104 12.61 -2.24 25.56
N LYS A 105 12.34 -1.85 26.82
CA LYS A 105 12.12 -0.45 27.20
C LYS A 105 13.40 0.37 27.08
N PHE A 106 14.55 -0.16 27.52
CA PHE A 106 15.83 0.54 27.38
C PHE A 106 16.30 0.63 25.93
N HIS A 107 16.08 -0.41 25.11
CA HIS A 107 16.36 -0.33 23.68
C HIS A 107 15.40 0.63 22.96
N LYS A 108 14.08 0.60 23.25
CA LYS A 108 13.14 1.60 22.72
C LYS A 108 13.49 3.02 23.19
N ALA A 109 13.90 3.21 24.44
CA ALA A 109 14.33 4.50 24.97
C ALA A 109 15.62 4.98 24.30
N LYS A 110 16.59 4.08 24.06
CA LYS A 110 17.85 4.40 23.36
C LYS A 110 17.62 4.70 21.87
N VAL A 111 16.71 3.96 21.21
CA VAL A 111 16.28 4.22 19.83
C VAL A 111 15.47 5.52 19.75
N MET A 112 14.57 5.79 20.70
CA MET A 112 13.83 7.06 20.79
C MET A 112 14.78 8.23 21.09
N ALA A 113 15.78 8.05 21.94
CA ALA A 113 16.81 9.05 22.23
C ALA A 113 17.72 9.29 21.00
N HIS A 114 18.09 8.24 20.26
CA HIS A 114 18.81 8.40 18.99
C HIS A 114 17.94 9.04 17.90
N LYS A 115 16.63 8.77 17.89
CA LYS A 115 15.65 9.36 16.96
C LYS A 115 15.31 10.81 17.34
N SER A 116 15.40 11.19 18.62
CA SER A 116 15.26 12.57 19.09
C SER A 116 16.54 13.38 18.93
N LEU A 117 17.71 12.73 18.95
CA LEU A 117 19.02 13.36 18.72
C LEU A 117 19.40 13.47 17.23
N GLN A 118 18.69 12.79 16.33
CA GLN A 118 18.76 13.01 14.87
C GLN A 118 17.75 14.05 14.36
N LYS A 119 17.22 14.90 15.25
CA LYS A 119 16.36 16.03 14.88
C LYS A 119 17.20 17.31 14.77
N SER A 120 18.07 17.38 13.76
CA SER A 120 18.71 18.63 13.31
C SER A 120 19.59 18.45 12.06
N HIS A 121 19.03 17.85 11.01
CA HIS A 121 19.39 18.22 9.63
C HIS A 121 18.06 18.20 8.85
N GLU A 122 17.23 19.21 9.06
CA GLU A 122 16.01 19.42 8.27
C GLU A 122 16.44 19.76 6.83
N HIS A 123 16.46 18.76 5.96
CA HIS A 123 16.42 19.06 4.53
C HIS A 123 15.04 19.65 4.25
N PRO A 124 14.96 20.85 3.65
CA PRO A 124 13.67 21.46 3.32
C PRO A 124 12.91 20.50 2.40
N THR A 125 11.69 20.17 2.80
CA THR A 125 10.80 19.33 1.99
C THR A 125 9.89 20.22 1.14
N THR A 126 9.41 19.69 0.01
CA THR A 126 8.46 20.41 -0.84
C THR A 126 7.10 20.50 -0.12
N PRO A 127 6.55 21.70 0.10
CA PRO A 127 5.28 21.85 0.79
C PRO A 127 4.10 21.63 -0.18
N PHE A 128 3.12 20.85 0.26
CA PHE A 128 1.88 20.60 -0.47
C PHE A 128 0.79 20.10 0.49
N VAL A 129 -0.44 20.02 0.01
CA VAL A 129 -1.57 19.44 0.74
C VAL A 129 -2.07 18.22 0.00
N ALA A 130 -2.16 17.07 0.67
CA ALA A 130 -2.92 15.95 0.15
C ALA A 130 -4.39 16.08 0.57
N LEU A 131 -5.32 15.83 -0.35
CA LEU A 131 -6.75 16.00 -0.15
C LEU A 131 -7.51 14.76 -0.63
N ASP A 132 -8.55 14.39 0.11
CA ASP A 132 -9.50 13.34 -0.21
C ASP A 132 -10.90 13.70 0.35
N LEU A 133 -11.95 13.32 -0.36
CA LEU A 133 -13.35 13.59 0.00
C LEU A 133 -14.16 12.31 0.14
N GLU A 134 -15.09 12.30 1.10
CA GLU A 134 -16.20 11.35 1.10
C GLU A 134 -17.50 12.01 0.68
N THR A 135 -18.33 11.27 -0.05
CA THR A 135 -19.56 11.76 -0.68
C THR A 135 -20.70 10.77 -0.52
N THR A 136 -21.95 11.22 -0.69
CA THR A 136 -23.13 10.34 -0.65
C THR A 136 -23.27 9.42 -1.89
N GLY A 137 -22.42 9.61 -2.90
CA GLY A 137 -22.47 8.89 -4.16
C GLY A 137 -21.52 9.50 -5.19
N LEU A 138 -21.69 9.15 -6.47
CA LEU A 138 -20.73 9.49 -7.53
C LEU A 138 -21.21 10.59 -8.49
N ASP A 139 -22.47 11.01 -8.40
CA ASP A 139 -23.08 11.98 -9.30
C ASP A 139 -23.00 13.39 -8.71
N VAL A 140 -22.05 14.20 -9.18
CA VAL A 140 -21.81 15.58 -8.71
C VAL A 140 -23.05 16.47 -8.75
N ALA A 141 -24.03 16.18 -9.62
CA ALA A 141 -25.25 16.98 -9.72
C ALA A 141 -26.29 16.64 -8.63
N LYS A 142 -26.21 15.45 -8.03
CA LYS A 142 -27.21 14.93 -7.07
C LYS A 142 -26.64 14.66 -5.69
N ASP A 143 -25.43 14.13 -5.65
CA ASP A 143 -24.73 13.70 -4.45
C ASP A 143 -24.03 14.87 -3.77
N LYS A 144 -23.73 14.68 -2.48
CA LYS A 144 -23.19 15.72 -1.60
C LYS A 144 -21.90 15.26 -0.96
N ILE A 145 -21.01 16.22 -0.72
CA ILE A 145 -19.83 16.02 0.13
C ILE A 145 -20.31 15.83 1.57
N ILE A 146 -19.78 14.82 2.25
CA ILE A 146 -20.06 14.52 3.67
C ILE A 146 -18.81 14.63 4.54
N SER A 147 -17.61 14.61 3.96
CA SER A 147 -16.36 14.80 4.70
C SER A 147 -15.24 15.35 3.81
N PHE A 148 -14.44 16.23 4.40
CA PHE A 148 -13.14 16.66 3.91
C PHE A 148 -12.04 16.04 4.77
N GLY A 149 -11.05 15.42 4.14
CA GLY A 149 -9.82 14.98 4.78
C GLY A 149 -8.62 15.56 4.06
N ALA A 150 -7.77 16.29 4.78
CA ALA A 150 -6.56 16.85 4.20
C ALA A 150 -5.38 16.75 5.16
N VAL A 151 -4.18 16.66 4.60
CA VAL A 151 -2.94 16.72 5.36
C VAL A 151 -1.95 17.63 4.65
N LYS A 152 -1.42 18.61 5.37
CA LYS A 152 -0.43 19.56 4.89
C LYS A 152 0.97 19.12 5.29
N GLN A 153 1.89 19.08 4.33
CA GLN A 153 3.33 18.97 4.57
C GLN A 153 3.95 20.37 4.54
N ALA A 154 4.57 20.78 5.65
CA ALA A 154 5.33 22.03 5.73
C ALA A 154 6.76 21.84 5.21
N ARG A 155 7.43 22.96 4.87
CA ARG A 155 8.85 22.93 4.45
C ARG A 155 9.78 22.30 5.47
N THR A 156 9.46 22.44 6.77
CA THR A 156 10.19 21.83 7.88
C THR A 156 10.00 20.30 7.97
N GLY A 157 9.12 19.72 7.15
CA GLY A 157 8.73 18.31 7.20
C GLY A 157 7.66 18.00 8.25
N ASN A 158 7.13 19.01 8.95
CA ASN A 158 6.00 18.83 9.86
C ASN A 158 4.70 18.59 9.07
N TYR A 159 3.84 17.75 9.64
CA TYR A 159 2.51 17.49 9.11
C TYR A 159 1.43 18.17 9.95
N THR A 160 0.39 18.65 9.30
CA THR A 160 -0.81 19.18 9.97
C THR A 160 -2.03 18.54 9.33
N ASP A 161 -2.94 18.04 10.15
CA ASP A 161 -4.16 17.37 9.69
C ASP A 161 -5.33 18.37 9.67
N PHE A 162 -6.24 18.17 8.73
CA PHE A 162 -7.53 18.83 8.65
C PHE A 162 -8.60 17.77 8.38
N TYR A 163 -9.66 17.79 9.17
CA TYR A 163 -10.80 16.91 8.98
C TYR A 163 -12.08 17.66 9.34
N GLN A 164 -13.06 17.62 8.45
CA GLN A 164 -14.32 18.32 8.66
C GLN A 164 -15.47 17.50 8.09
N LEU A 165 -16.44 17.17 8.93
CA LEU A 165 -17.73 16.64 8.48
C LEU A 165 -18.58 17.78 7.92
N VAL A 166 -19.31 17.47 6.85
CA VAL A 166 -20.17 18.43 6.13
C VAL A 166 -21.61 18.04 6.30
N LYS A 167 -22.40 18.94 6.86
CA LYS A 167 -23.82 18.73 7.11
C LYS A 167 -24.59 18.61 5.79
N VAL A 168 -25.43 17.59 5.70
CA VAL A 168 -26.32 17.36 4.56
C VAL A 168 -27.77 17.19 5.01
N ASP A 169 -28.70 17.68 4.19
CA ASP A 169 -30.15 17.60 4.44
C ASP A 169 -30.79 16.28 3.97
N SER A 170 -30.03 15.42 3.29
CA SER A 170 -30.49 14.17 2.67
C SER A 170 -29.90 12.94 3.37
N ASP A 171 -30.62 11.82 3.32
CA ASP A 171 -30.12 10.56 3.87
C ASP A 171 -28.84 10.10 3.18
N ILE A 172 -27.94 9.46 3.94
CA ILE A 172 -26.74 8.82 3.43
C ILE A 172 -27.09 7.37 3.10
N PRO A 173 -26.89 6.90 1.85
CA PRO A 173 -27.20 5.52 1.50
C PRO A 173 -26.46 4.52 2.40
N GLU A 174 -27.14 3.45 2.81
CA GLU A 174 -26.57 2.45 3.74
C GLU A 174 -25.24 1.88 3.24
N LYS A 175 -25.08 1.73 1.92
CA LYS A 175 -23.82 1.31 1.30
C LYS A 175 -22.67 2.27 1.60
N ILE A 176 -22.92 3.58 1.58
CA ILE A 176 -21.90 4.61 1.85
C ILE A 176 -21.58 4.63 3.34
N THR A 177 -22.56 4.52 4.22
CA THR A 177 -22.31 4.40 5.67
C THR A 177 -21.51 3.14 6.00
N LYS A 178 -21.79 2.00 5.37
CA LYS A 178 -20.99 0.78 5.53
C LYS A 178 -19.56 0.93 5.00
N LEU A 179 -19.39 1.71 3.94
CA LEU A 179 -18.08 1.94 3.32
C LEU A 179 -17.21 2.88 4.15
N THR A 180 -17.77 4.02 4.56
CA THR A 180 -17.03 5.14 5.17
C THR A 180 -17.11 5.20 6.68
N GLY A 181 -18.08 4.51 7.28
CA GLY A 181 -18.43 4.62 8.69
C GLY A 181 -19.19 5.90 9.07
N ILE A 182 -19.43 6.82 8.11
CA ILE A 182 -20.10 8.09 8.35
C ILE A 182 -21.62 7.87 8.40
N THR A 183 -22.24 8.19 9.53
CA THR A 183 -23.69 8.08 9.72
C THR A 183 -24.37 9.44 9.52
N ILE A 184 -25.66 9.40 9.15
CA ILE A 184 -26.46 10.64 9.04
C ILE A 184 -26.55 11.39 10.37
N ASP A 185 -26.55 10.66 11.49
CA ASP A 185 -26.59 11.27 12.83
C ASP A 185 -25.30 12.04 13.13
N GLN A 186 -24.13 11.45 12.85
CA GLN A 186 -22.83 12.12 13.01
C GLN A 186 -22.76 13.39 12.16
N VAL A 187 -23.21 13.33 10.91
CA VAL A 187 -23.20 14.49 10.02
C VAL A 187 -24.16 15.59 10.49
N ARG A 188 -25.28 15.23 11.13
CA ARG A 188 -26.22 16.20 11.71
C ARG A 188 -25.72 16.82 13.01
N THR A 189 -25.00 16.08 13.85
CA THR A 189 -24.51 16.56 15.16
C THR A 189 -23.17 17.29 15.06
N ASP A 190 -22.24 16.73 14.28
CA ASP A 190 -20.83 17.14 14.27
C ASP A 190 -20.45 17.84 12.95
N GLY A 191 -21.29 17.72 11.92
CA GLY A 191 -21.09 18.36 10.64
C GLY A 191 -21.33 19.87 10.68
N VAL A 192 -20.52 20.61 9.94
CA VAL A 192 -20.72 22.06 9.73
C VAL A 192 -21.34 22.31 8.37
N GLU A 193 -21.97 23.48 8.20
CA GLU A 193 -22.54 23.88 6.92
C GLU A 193 -21.47 23.92 5.82
N LEU A 194 -21.85 23.58 4.58
CA LEU A 194 -20.94 23.43 3.45
C LEU A 194 -20.05 24.67 3.23
N GLU A 195 -20.62 25.87 3.37
CA GLU A 195 -19.89 27.13 3.24
C GLU A 195 -18.73 27.23 4.23
N ASN A 196 -19.02 27.05 5.53
CA ASN A 196 -18.00 27.08 6.58
C ASN A 196 -16.93 25.99 6.41
N ALA A 197 -17.32 24.81 5.93
CA ALA A 197 -16.39 23.72 5.67
C ALA A 197 -15.44 24.06 4.51
N LEU A 198 -15.95 24.63 3.42
CA LEU A 198 -15.17 25.05 2.26
C LEU A 198 -14.25 26.23 2.60
N ASP A 199 -14.72 27.21 3.36
CA ASP A 199 -13.91 28.33 3.85
C ASP A 199 -12.75 27.82 4.71
N SER A 200 -13.04 26.95 5.68
CA SER A 200 -12.02 26.36 6.56
C SER A 200 -11.02 25.51 5.77
N LEU A 201 -11.48 24.78 4.75
CA LEU A 201 -10.61 24.02 3.87
C LEU A 201 -9.72 24.94 3.02
N LYS A 202 -10.29 26.01 2.46
CA LYS A 202 -9.56 27.00 1.64
C LYS A 202 -8.45 27.68 2.45
N ASP A 203 -8.78 28.12 3.67
CA ASP A 203 -7.81 28.67 4.62
C ASP A 203 -6.73 27.65 5.00
N PHE A 204 -7.14 26.40 5.22
CA PHE A 204 -6.21 25.33 5.49
C PHE A 204 -5.29 25.05 4.29
N ILE A 205 -5.76 25.11 3.04
CA ILE A 205 -4.91 24.87 1.86
C ILE A 205 -3.96 26.05 1.61
N GLY A 206 -4.47 27.28 1.68
CA GLY A 206 -3.74 28.48 1.26
C GLY A 206 -3.35 28.40 -0.21
N ASP A 207 -2.11 28.80 -0.55
CA ASP A 207 -1.61 28.81 -1.93
C ASP A 207 -0.85 27.51 -2.33
N LEU A 208 -0.88 26.49 -1.47
CA LEU A 208 -0.08 25.28 -1.69
C LEU A 208 -0.66 24.40 -2.83
N PRO A 209 0.20 23.66 -3.56
CA PRO A 209 -0.28 22.64 -4.48
C PRO A 209 -1.12 21.58 -3.76
N ILE A 210 -2.16 21.10 -4.42
CA ILE A 210 -3.05 20.05 -3.92
C ILE A 210 -2.71 18.75 -4.65
N VAL A 211 -2.55 17.68 -3.88
CA VAL A 211 -2.29 16.33 -4.37
C VAL A 211 -3.46 15.43 -3.98
N GLY A 212 -3.92 14.60 -4.90
CA GLY A 212 -4.96 13.60 -4.61
C GLY A 212 -4.74 12.32 -5.40
N TYR A 213 -5.53 11.30 -5.10
CA TYR A 213 -5.53 10.05 -5.86
C TYR A 213 -6.86 9.91 -6.59
N ASN A 214 -6.86 9.97 -7.92
CA ASN A 214 -8.07 10.15 -8.73
C ASN A 214 -8.78 11.50 -8.48
N LEU A 215 -7.96 12.54 -8.24
CA LEU A 215 -8.37 13.89 -7.81
C LEU A 215 -9.39 14.59 -8.72
N ARG A 216 -9.54 14.15 -9.97
CA ARG A 216 -10.58 14.66 -10.88
C ARG A 216 -11.99 14.50 -10.29
N PHE A 217 -12.21 13.44 -9.53
CA PHE A 217 -13.47 13.22 -8.83
C PHE A 217 -13.71 14.30 -7.78
N ASP A 218 -12.75 14.48 -6.87
CA ASP A 218 -12.81 15.46 -5.79
C ASP A 218 -12.94 16.89 -6.31
N GLN A 219 -12.17 17.23 -7.35
CA GLN A 219 -12.21 18.53 -8.00
C GLN A 219 -13.62 18.86 -8.51
N ALA A 220 -14.30 17.90 -9.14
CA ALA A 220 -15.66 18.14 -9.64
C ALA A 220 -16.66 18.45 -8.51
N PHE A 221 -16.54 17.77 -7.37
CA PHE A 221 -17.34 18.03 -6.18
C PHE A 221 -17.00 19.39 -5.53
N LEU A 222 -15.72 19.74 -5.43
CA LEU A 222 -15.28 21.05 -4.92
C LEU A 222 -15.82 22.19 -5.77
N SER A 223 -15.64 22.12 -7.10
CA SER A 223 -16.14 23.14 -8.03
C SER A 223 -17.65 23.31 -7.92
N ALA A 224 -18.40 22.21 -7.81
CA ALA A 224 -19.85 22.25 -7.59
C ALA A 224 -20.21 22.87 -6.24
N GLY A 225 -19.45 22.55 -5.18
CA GLY A 225 -19.59 23.10 -3.84
C GLY A 225 -19.39 24.61 -3.81
N PHE A 226 -18.26 25.11 -4.33
CA PHE A 226 -17.97 26.54 -4.44
C PHE A 226 -19.02 27.28 -5.27
N ARG A 227 -19.46 26.70 -6.40
CA ARG A 227 -20.53 27.29 -7.21
C ARG A 227 -21.85 27.38 -6.43
N LYS A 228 -22.18 26.38 -5.61
CA LYS A 228 -23.42 26.36 -4.83
C LYS A 228 -23.46 27.47 -3.78
N ILE A 229 -22.32 27.81 -3.19
CA ILE A 229 -22.17 28.91 -2.22
C ILE A 229 -21.79 30.25 -2.88
N GLN A 230 -21.79 30.32 -4.21
CA GLN A 230 -21.46 31.52 -4.99
C GLN A 230 -20.07 32.10 -4.69
N GLN A 231 -19.12 31.24 -4.33
CA GLN A 231 -17.73 31.62 -4.10
C GLN A 231 -16.82 31.20 -5.27
N THR A 232 -15.64 31.81 -5.34
CA THR A 232 -14.60 31.40 -6.29
C THR A 232 -13.98 30.06 -5.87
N ASP A 233 -13.80 29.21 -6.88
CA ASP A 233 -13.17 27.91 -6.76
C ASP A 233 -11.69 28.02 -6.32
N LEU A 234 -11.07 26.89 -6.02
CA LEU A 234 -9.64 26.80 -5.73
C LEU A 234 -8.82 27.05 -6.99
N GLU A 235 -7.87 27.99 -6.92
CA GLU A 235 -6.93 28.30 -8.00
C GLU A 235 -5.61 27.50 -7.89
N ASN A 236 -5.51 26.65 -6.86
CA ASN A 236 -4.32 25.86 -6.56
C ASN A 236 -3.98 24.89 -7.70
N ARG A 237 -2.68 24.68 -7.92
CA ARG A 237 -2.21 23.61 -8.82
C ARG A 237 -2.64 22.25 -8.25
N MET A 238 -3.48 21.54 -9.00
CA MET A 238 -3.97 20.21 -8.66
C MET A 238 -3.16 19.11 -9.36
N ILE A 239 -2.73 18.10 -8.60
CA ILE A 239 -1.87 17.00 -9.07
C ILE A 239 -2.53 15.67 -8.72
N ASP A 240 -2.95 14.93 -9.75
CA ASP A 240 -3.49 13.58 -9.59
C ASP A 240 -2.36 12.53 -9.66
N LEU A 241 -2.23 11.73 -8.60
CA LEU A 241 -1.21 10.67 -8.52
C LEU A 241 -1.55 9.44 -9.37
N MET A 242 -2.82 9.17 -9.67
CA MET A 242 -3.19 7.93 -10.37
C MET A 242 -2.55 7.85 -11.77
N PRO A 243 -2.58 8.89 -12.63
CA PRO A 243 -1.88 8.88 -13.92
C PRO A 243 -0.36 8.71 -13.78
N ILE A 244 0.23 9.30 -12.74
CA ILE A 244 1.68 9.24 -12.48
C ILE A 244 2.07 7.79 -12.13
N VAL A 245 1.30 7.15 -11.24
CA VAL A 245 1.51 5.74 -10.89
C VAL A 245 1.30 4.84 -12.10
N LYS A 246 0.26 5.06 -12.91
CA LYS A 246 0.04 4.29 -14.16
C LYS A 246 1.23 4.35 -15.11
N LYS A 247 1.93 5.49 -15.16
CA LYS A 247 3.13 5.64 -15.97
C LYS A 247 4.35 4.97 -15.33
N ALA A 248 4.51 5.07 -14.01
CA ALA A 248 5.62 4.52 -13.26
C ALA A 248 5.56 2.98 -13.13
N ASP A 249 4.37 2.41 -12.93
CA ASP A 249 4.12 0.98 -12.74
C ASP A 249 2.97 0.51 -13.64
N GLN A 250 3.27 0.21 -14.89
CA GLN A 250 2.27 -0.09 -15.94
C GLN A 250 1.55 -1.44 -15.76
N PHE A 251 2.05 -2.33 -14.90
CA PHE A 251 1.61 -3.73 -14.80
C PHE A 251 1.04 -4.10 -13.42
N LEU A 252 0.43 -3.15 -12.71
CA LEU A 252 -0.32 -3.47 -11.49
C LEU A 252 -1.64 -4.18 -11.82
N ASP A 253 -2.06 -5.10 -10.95
CA ASP A 253 -3.32 -5.84 -11.10
C ASP A 253 -4.52 -4.90 -11.29
N ASN A 254 -4.50 -3.79 -10.56
CA ASN A 254 -5.39 -2.66 -10.75
C ASN A 254 -4.77 -1.39 -10.14
N TYR A 255 -5.38 -0.24 -10.42
CA TYR A 255 -4.95 1.07 -9.93
C TYR A 255 -5.91 1.66 -8.90
N ARG A 256 -6.46 0.81 -8.02
CA ARG A 256 -7.15 1.30 -6.82
C ARG A 256 -6.10 1.72 -5.82
N LEU A 257 -6.41 2.75 -5.02
CA LEU A 257 -5.49 3.30 -4.03
C LEU A 257 -4.87 2.21 -3.15
N GLY A 258 -5.69 1.31 -2.59
CA GLY A 258 -5.19 0.21 -1.75
C GLY A 258 -4.13 -0.68 -2.41
N THR A 259 -4.32 -1.08 -3.67
CA THR A 259 -3.34 -1.91 -4.41
C THR A 259 -2.04 -1.14 -4.66
N VAL A 260 -2.13 0.15 -4.96
CA VAL A 260 -0.96 1.00 -5.15
C VAL A 260 -0.22 1.23 -3.83
N LEU A 261 -0.92 1.47 -2.73
CA LEU A 261 -0.32 1.67 -1.43
C LEU A 261 0.47 0.43 -0.97
N GLU A 262 -0.08 -0.77 -1.17
CA GLU A 262 0.59 -2.03 -0.87
C GLU A 262 1.90 -2.17 -1.68
N LYS A 263 1.85 -1.90 -2.99
CA LYS A 263 3.03 -1.91 -3.87
C LYS A 263 4.15 -0.98 -3.40
N TYR A 264 3.78 0.21 -2.92
CA TYR A 264 4.73 1.25 -2.50
C TYR A 264 5.12 1.15 -1.01
N GLY A 265 4.57 0.17 -0.28
CA GLY A 265 4.81 -0.04 1.15
C GLY A 265 4.36 1.17 1.97
N VAL A 266 3.16 1.68 1.69
CA VAL A 266 2.51 2.77 2.43
C VAL A 266 1.30 2.18 3.15
N ASP A 267 1.23 2.38 4.46
CA ASP A 267 0.11 1.89 5.26
C ASP A 267 -1.07 2.86 5.19
N ASN A 268 -2.29 2.30 5.18
CA ASN A 268 -3.53 3.03 5.35
C ASN A 268 -4.34 2.36 6.46
N ALA A 269 -4.48 3.04 7.59
CA ALA A 269 -5.05 2.46 8.80
C ALA A 269 -6.58 2.27 8.71
N ALA A 270 -7.26 3.12 7.95
CA ALA A 270 -8.71 3.10 7.77
C ALA A 270 -9.06 3.51 6.34
N PRO A 271 -9.07 2.58 5.37
CA PRO A 271 -9.54 2.87 4.01
C PRO A 271 -10.97 3.40 4.01
N HIS A 272 -11.29 4.33 3.08
CA HIS A 272 -12.59 5.02 3.00
C HIS A 272 -12.86 5.93 4.20
N ASN A 273 -11.78 6.45 4.80
CA ASN A 273 -11.83 7.59 5.69
C ASN A 273 -10.98 8.68 5.05
N SER A 274 -11.62 9.80 4.69
CA SER A 274 -10.97 10.89 3.96
C SER A 274 -9.63 11.33 4.55
N LEU A 275 -9.50 11.46 5.88
CA LEU A 275 -8.23 11.85 6.49
C LEU A 275 -7.17 10.75 6.38
N SER A 276 -7.56 9.49 6.58
CA SER A 276 -6.65 8.35 6.43
C SER A 276 -6.19 8.18 4.99
N ASP A 277 -7.09 8.36 4.03
CA ASP A 277 -6.81 8.28 2.60
C ASP A 277 -5.93 9.46 2.13
N ALA A 278 -6.16 10.67 2.63
CA ALA A 278 -5.29 11.82 2.40
C ALA A 278 -3.87 11.60 2.95
N LYS A 279 -3.73 11.03 4.17
CA LYS A 279 -2.43 10.66 4.74
C LYS A 279 -1.69 9.61 3.93
N ALA A 280 -2.41 8.58 3.49
CA ALA A 280 -1.84 7.55 2.63
C ALA A 280 -1.41 8.13 1.28
N THR A 281 -2.20 9.02 0.70
CA THR A 281 -1.90 9.75 -0.54
C THR A 281 -0.67 10.64 -0.39
N LEU A 282 -0.50 11.36 0.72
CA LEU A 282 0.73 12.10 1.04
C LEU A 282 1.94 11.16 1.12
N GLY A 283 1.78 10.01 1.79
CA GLY A 283 2.84 8.99 1.88
C GLY A 283 3.26 8.49 0.50
N LEU A 284 2.29 8.22 -0.37
CA LEU A 284 2.52 7.82 -1.75
C LEU A 284 3.22 8.93 -2.57
N ALA A 285 2.77 10.18 -2.46
CA ALA A 285 3.41 11.32 -3.11
C ALA A 285 4.90 11.42 -2.74
N ASN A 286 5.22 11.30 -1.46
CA ASN A 286 6.59 11.31 -0.97
C ASN A 286 7.43 10.14 -1.53
N LYS A 287 6.85 8.94 -1.68
CA LYS A 287 7.53 7.81 -2.33
C LYS A 287 7.78 8.09 -3.81
N LEU A 288 6.80 8.63 -4.53
CA LEU A 288 6.93 8.97 -5.95
C LEU A 288 7.98 10.06 -6.18
N MET A 289 8.03 11.10 -5.33
CA MET A 289 9.08 12.13 -5.38
C MET A 289 10.45 11.51 -5.11
N LYS A 290 10.57 10.68 -4.07
CA LYS A 290 11.83 9.99 -3.75
C LYS A 290 12.32 9.10 -4.89
N ASN A 291 11.41 8.50 -5.65
CA ASN A 291 11.71 7.66 -6.81
C ASN A 291 11.91 8.47 -8.10
N GLY A 292 11.78 9.80 -8.07
CA GLY A 292 11.94 10.66 -9.24
C GLY A 292 10.78 10.60 -10.25
N HIS A 293 9.60 10.17 -9.82
CA HIS A 293 8.40 10.06 -10.68
C HIS A 293 7.44 11.25 -10.53
N LEU A 294 7.63 12.08 -9.51
CA LEU A 294 6.79 13.24 -9.22
C LEU A 294 7.65 14.45 -8.87
N GLU A 295 7.31 15.60 -9.44
CA GLU A 295 7.83 16.92 -9.09
C GLU A 295 6.65 17.86 -8.82
N ILE A 296 6.66 18.48 -7.64
CA ILE A 296 5.64 19.41 -7.17
C ILE A 296 6.23 20.82 -7.19
#